data_AF-Z9JKW1-F1
#
_entry.id   AF-Z9JKW1-F1
#
_cell.length_a   1.000
_cell.length_b   1.000
_cell.length_c   1.000
_cell.angle_alpha   90.00
_cell.angle_beta   90.00
_cell.angle_gamma   90.00
#
_symmetry.space_group_name_H-M   'P 1'
#
loop_
_entity.id
_entity.type
_entity.pdbx_description
1 polymer ?
#
loop_
_entity_poly.entity_id
_entity_poly.type
_entity_poly.pdbx_seq_one_letter_code
_entity_poly.pdbx_strand_id
1 'polypeptide(L)'
;MITTQSLLGSMSAAYQAQQYSDGVLITTHGIYPTGECVPVRIYDGEESFIVPDACNVILSIELSGGRIENPDKTIKMVAQKLGIKCSKGILSTKPVAWRDLPFAIASLVNVSQKIAEHALRAYTDQ
;
A
#
# COMPACT_ATOMS: atom_id res chain seq x y z
N MET A 1 13.41 17.46 12.31
CA MET A 1 13.40 16.95 10.92
C MET A 1 13.88 15.51 10.96
N ILE A 2 13.09 14.57 10.47
CA ILE A 2 13.50 13.16 10.34
C ILE A 2 14.18 13.04 8.98
N THR A 3 15.37 12.44 8.95
CA THR A 3 16.06 12.21 7.67
C THR A 3 15.59 10.90 7.06
N THR A 4 15.66 10.79 5.74
CA THR A 4 15.43 9.52 5.03
C THR A 4 16.30 8.38 5.59
N GLN A 5 17.51 8.68 6.07
CA GLN A 5 18.40 7.71 6.72
C GLN A 5 17.83 7.21 8.06
N SER A 6 17.29 8.11 8.88
CA SER A 6 16.64 7.76 10.15
C SER A 6 15.35 6.96 9.93
N LEU A 7 14.58 7.31 8.89
CA LEU A 7 13.42 6.55 8.45
C LEU A 7 13.81 5.14 8.01
N LEU A 8 14.83 5.00 7.15
CA LEU A 8 15.36 3.72 6.70
C LEU A 8 15.76 2.84 7.88
N GLY A 9 16.61 3.36 8.78
CA GLY A 9 17.07 2.59 9.94
C GLY A 9 15.94 2.11 10.84
N SER A 10 14.91 2.94 11.04
CA SER A 10 13.73 2.57 11.83
C SER A 10 12.89 1.49 11.14
N MET A 11 12.69 1.60 9.82
CA MET A 11 11.90 0.64 9.06
C MET A 11 12.63 -0.70 8.88
N SER A 12 13.95 -0.69 8.69
CA SER A 12 14.79 -1.90 8.56
C SER A 12 14.74 -2.81 9.79
N ALA A 13 14.35 -2.29 10.96
CA ALA A 13 14.16 -3.10 12.17
C ALA A 13 12.92 -4.00 12.10
N ALA A 14 11.93 -3.66 11.27
CA ALA A 14 10.65 -4.36 11.18
C ALA A 14 10.34 -4.90 9.78
N TYR A 15 10.99 -4.38 8.74
CA TYR A 15 10.69 -4.69 7.34
C TYR A 15 11.97 -4.81 6.51
N GLN A 16 11.89 -5.49 5.38
CA GLN A 16 12.90 -5.32 4.34
C GLN A 16 12.73 -3.92 3.73
N ALA A 17 13.67 -3.02 4.03
CA ALA A 17 13.60 -1.63 3.62
C ALA A 17 14.77 -1.25 2.71
N GLN A 18 14.48 -0.43 1.69
CA GLN A 18 15.43 0.08 0.72
C GLN A 18 15.26 1.58 0.55
N GLN A 19 16.36 2.31 0.54
CA GLN A 19 16.35 3.76 0.33
C GLN A 19 16.22 4.12 -1.15
N TYR A 20 15.46 5.19 -1.42
CA TYR A 20 15.35 5.86 -2.70
C TYR A 20 15.67 7.35 -2.54
N SER A 21 15.82 8.06 -3.65
CA SER A 21 16.15 9.49 -3.67
C SER A 21 15.10 10.39 -3.00
N ASP A 22 13.85 9.91 -2.89
CA ASP A 22 12.68 10.65 -2.43
C ASP A 22 11.97 9.96 -1.25
N GLY A 23 12.57 8.93 -0.65
CA GLY A 23 11.93 8.19 0.43
C GLY A 23 12.49 6.79 0.67
N VAL A 24 11.66 5.93 1.24
CA VAL A 24 12.00 4.55 1.58
C VAL A 24 10.93 3.61 1.03
N LEU A 25 11.35 2.56 0.33
CA LEU A 25 10.51 1.44 -0.02
C LEU A 25 10.61 0.39 1.08
N ILE A 26 9.49 -0.12 1.55
CA ILE A 26 9.44 -1.24 2.49
C ILE A 26 8.65 -2.39 1.88
N THR A 27 9.11 -3.62 2.11
CA THR A 27 8.32 -4.82 1.83
C THR A 27 7.70 -5.27 3.14
N THR A 28 6.37 -5.24 3.20
CA THR A 28 5.63 -5.55 4.42
C THR A 28 5.40 -7.06 4.54
N HIS A 29 4.89 -7.51 5.69
CA HIS A 29 4.49 -8.90 5.91
C HIS A 29 3.07 -9.21 5.42
N GLY A 30 2.35 -8.23 4.88
CA GLY A 30 1.06 -8.49 4.23
C GLY A 30 1.31 -9.27 2.95
N ILE A 31 0.55 -10.33 2.72
CA ILE A 31 0.69 -11.22 1.57
C ILE A 31 -0.55 -11.06 0.69
N TYR A 32 -0.34 -10.78 -0.60
CA TYR A 32 -1.40 -10.83 -1.61
C TYR A 32 -1.85 -12.28 -1.83
N PRO A 33 -3.06 -12.52 -2.39
CA PRO A 33 -3.48 -13.86 -2.77
C PRO A 33 -2.51 -14.59 -3.72
N THR A 34 -1.67 -13.86 -4.46
CA THR A 34 -0.58 -14.41 -5.29
C THR A 34 0.57 -15.04 -4.50
N GLY A 35 0.64 -14.81 -3.19
CA GLY A 35 1.76 -15.19 -2.34
C GLY A 35 2.86 -14.14 -2.24
N GLU A 36 2.76 -13.03 -2.98
CA GLU A 36 3.74 -11.93 -2.93
C GLU A 36 3.49 -11.01 -1.74
N CYS A 37 4.56 -10.49 -1.14
CA CYS A 37 4.45 -9.49 -0.09
C CYS A 37 4.01 -8.13 -0.65
N VAL A 38 3.23 -7.37 0.14
CA VAL A 38 2.74 -6.03 -0.24
C VAL A 38 3.88 -5.01 -0.08
N PRO A 39 4.35 -4.38 -1.16
CA PRO A 39 5.37 -3.35 -1.08
C PRO A 39 4.73 -1.97 -0.90
N VAL A 40 5.36 -1.14 -0.09
CA VAL A 40 4.85 0.18 0.30
C VAL A 40 5.97 1.20 0.21
N ARG A 41 5.74 2.32 -0.47
CA ARG A 41 6.71 3.43 -0.48
C ARG A 41 6.32 4.43 0.60
N ILE A 42 7.30 5.07 1.20
CA ILE A 42 7.14 6.12 2.19
C ILE A 42 7.91 7.30 1.64
N TYR A 43 7.19 8.33 1.18
CA TYR A 43 7.83 9.56 0.74
C TYR A 43 8.19 10.41 1.95
N ASP A 44 9.43 10.87 1.97
CA ASP A 44 9.92 11.78 3.00
C ASP A 44 9.25 13.15 2.82
N GLY A 45 8.88 13.77 3.94
CA GLY A 45 8.30 15.11 3.97
C GLY A 45 8.61 15.77 5.31
N GLU A 46 8.84 17.09 5.30
CA GLU A 46 9.41 17.81 6.45
C GLU A 46 8.62 17.62 7.76
N GLU A 47 7.29 17.46 7.66
CA GLU A 47 6.38 17.29 8.82
C GLU A 47 5.41 16.11 8.69
N SER A 48 5.28 15.53 7.50
CA SER A 48 4.30 14.47 7.23
C SER A 48 4.74 13.55 6.09
N PHE A 49 4.30 12.30 6.16
CA PHE A 49 4.63 11.24 5.23
C PHE A 49 3.42 10.84 4.41
N ILE A 50 3.63 10.51 3.15
CA ILE A 50 2.62 9.86 2.30
C ILE A 50 3.09 8.46 2.00
N VAL A 51 2.17 7.52 2.20
CA VAL A 51 2.44 6.10 2.07
C VAL A 51 1.60 5.55 0.92
N PRO A 52 2.14 5.46 -0.31
CA PRO A 52 1.48 4.74 -1.40
C PRO A 52 1.80 3.25 -1.41
N ASP A 53 0.88 2.49 -2.00
CA ASP A 53 1.15 1.17 -2.55
C ASP A 53 2.21 1.32 -3.67
N ALA A 54 3.31 0.58 -3.56
CA ALA A 54 4.43 0.66 -4.49
C ALA A 54 4.22 -0.18 -5.77
N CYS A 55 3.32 -1.16 -5.75
CA CYS A 55 3.00 -2.03 -6.87
C CYS A 55 1.51 -2.39 -6.85
N ASN A 56 0.71 -1.38 -7.19
CA ASN A 56 -0.49 -1.46 -8.00
C ASN A 56 -1.27 -2.76 -7.74
N VAL A 57 -2.05 -2.78 -6.65
CA VAL A 57 -2.98 -3.89 -6.32
C VAL A 57 -3.69 -4.47 -7.55
N ILE A 58 -4.01 -3.61 -8.53
CA ILE A 58 -4.59 -3.96 -9.83
C ILE A 58 -3.67 -4.89 -10.66
N LEU A 59 -2.38 -4.58 -10.76
CA LEU A 59 -1.41 -5.41 -11.48
C LEU A 59 -1.27 -6.79 -10.85
N SER A 60 -1.22 -6.88 -9.52
CA SER A 60 -1.17 -8.18 -8.82
C SER A 60 -2.42 -9.02 -9.11
N ILE A 61 -3.59 -8.38 -9.16
CA ILE A 61 -4.86 -9.01 -9.54
C ILE A 61 -4.84 -9.48 -10.99
N GLU A 62 -4.37 -8.65 -11.92
CA GLU A 62 -4.27 -8.99 -13.36
C GLU A 62 -3.30 -10.16 -13.60
N LEU A 63 -2.15 -10.19 -12.91
CA LEU A 63 -1.19 -11.29 -12.96
C LEU A 63 -1.76 -12.61 -12.41
N SER A 64 -2.74 -12.52 -11.50
CA SER A 64 -3.47 -13.68 -10.97
C SER A 64 -4.54 -14.21 -11.93
N GLY A 65 -4.74 -13.58 -13.09
CA GLY A 65 -5.86 -13.86 -13.99
C GLY A 65 -7.18 -13.24 -13.56
N GLY A 66 -7.19 -12.48 -12.47
CA GLY A 66 -8.36 -11.73 -12.00
C GLY A 66 -8.65 -10.53 -12.90
N ARG A 67 -9.92 -10.17 -13.04
CA ARG A 67 -10.35 -8.91 -13.65
C ARG A 67 -11.23 -8.15 -12.67
N ILE A 68 -10.95 -6.85 -12.51
CA ILE A 68 -11.82 -5.97 -11.74
C ILE A 68 -12.72 -5.23 -12.71
N GLU A 69 -14.02 -5.53 -12.70
CA GLU A 69 -14.99 -4.64 -13.33
C GLU A 69 -15.10 -3.34 -12.51
N ASN A 70 -14.87 -2.20 -13.16
CA ASN A 70 -14.96 -0.87 -12.57
C ASN A 70 -14.10 -0.71 -11.28
N PRO A 71 -12.77 -0.84 -11.39
CA PRO A 71 -11.84 -0.88 -10.26
C PRO A 71 -11.99 0.35 -9.36
N ASP A 72 -12.22 1.53 -9.95
CA ASP A 72 -12.39 2.76 -9.20
C ASP A 72 -13.56 2.71 -8.21
N LYS A 73 -14.67 2.04 -8.54
CA LYS A 73 -15.85 1.94 -7.66
C LYS A 73 -15.58 1.01 -6.47
N THR A 74 -15.06 -0.19 -6.74
CA THR A 74 -14.72 -1.19 -5.72
C THR A 74 -13.64 -0.67 -4.78
N ILE A 75 -12.59 -0.09 -5.36
CA ILE A 75 -11.49 0.48 -4.59
C ILE A 75 -11.96 1.69 -3.77
N LYS A 76 -12.75 2.62 -4.35
CA LYS A 76 -13.29 3.75 -3.57
C LYS A 76 -14.10 3.29 -2.36
N MET A 77 -14.95 2.28 -2.52
CA MET A 77 -15.79 1.78 -1.42
C MET A 77 -14.95 1.25 -0.24
N VAL A 78 -13.90 0.48 -0.53
CA VAL A 78 -13.03 -0.11 0.50
C VAL A 78 -12.07 0.94 1.08
N ALA A 79 -11.46 1.77 0.23
CA ALA A 79 -10.46 2.76 0.61
C ALA A 79 -11.06 3.93 1.42
N GLN A 80 -12.26 4.42 1.07
CA GLN A 80 -12.90 5.54 1.77
C GLN A 80 -13.21 5.22 3.23
N LYS A 81 -13.60 3.98 3.54
CA LYS A 81 -13.88 3.55 4.92
C LYS A 81 -12.64 3.59 5.83
N LEU A 82 -11.44 3.56 5.25
CA LEU A 82 -10.17 3.47 5.96
C LEU A 82 -9.29 4.71 5.75
N GLY A 83 -9.87 5.80 5.22
CA GLY A 83 -9.14 7.07 5.02
C GLY A 83 -8.07 7.02 3.93
N ILE A 84 -8.06 5.97 3.11
CA ILE A 84 -7.14 5.77 1.99
C ILE A 84 -7.73 6.40 0.72
N LYS A 85 -6.90 7.11 -0.04
CA LYS A 85 -7.24 7.63 -1.36
C LYS A 85 -6.80 6.62 -2.42
N CYS A 86 -7.59 6.48 -3.46
CA CYS A 86 -7.17 5.79 -4.69
C CYS A 86 -7.20 6.77 -5.85
N SER A 87 -6.12 6.81 -6.62
CA SER A 87 -6.02 7.58 -7.85
C SER A 87 -5.27 6.74 -8.88
N LYS A 88 -5.91 6.48 -10.03
CA LYS A 88 -5.35 5.68 -11.13
C LYS A 88 -4.81 4.31 -10.67
N GLY A 89 -5.54 3.65 -9.75
CA GLY A 89 -5.15 2.35 -9.20
C GLY A 89 -4.13 2.38 -8.07
N ILE A 90 -3.55 3.54 -7.75
CA ILE A 90 -2.58 3.68 -6.66
C ILE A 90 -3.31 4.04 -5.37
N LEU A 91 -3.20 3.18 -4.37
CA LEU A 91 -3.65 3.44 -3.01
C LEU A 91 -2.65 4.36 -2.30
N SER A 92 -3.12 5.36 -1.58
CA SER A 92 -2.27 6.29 -0.81
C SER A 92 -2.96 6.77 0.45
N THR A 93 -2.19 6.95 1.52
CA THR A 93 -2.68 7.58 2.74
C THR A 93 -2.88 9.08 2.53
N LYS A 94 -3.65 9.73 3.41
CA LYS A 94 -3.45 11.16 3.64
C LYS A 94 -2.04 11.40 4.23
N PRO A 95 -1.50 12.63 4.19
CA PRO A 95 -0.28 12.93 4.93
C PRO A 95 -0.45 12.57 6.41
N VAL A 96 0.49 11.79 6.96
CA VAL A 96 0.48 11.33 8.35
C VAL A 96 1.73 11.77 9.09
N ALA A 97 1.63 12.01 10.40
CA ALA A 97 2.79 12.30 11.22
C ALA A 97 3.64 11.03 11.41
N TRP A 98 4.93 11.20 11.74
CA TRP A 98 5.86 10.09 12.02
C TRP A 98 5.29 9.03 12.97
N ARG A 99 4.69 9.47 14.08
CA ARG A 99 4.10 8.58 15.10
C ARG A 99 2.96 7.70 14.58
N ASP A 100 2.29 8.16 13.52
CA ASP A 100 1.13 7.49 12.93
C ASP A 100 1.53 6.62 11.72
N LEU A 101 2.80 6.67 11.31
CA LEU A 101 3.33 5.95 10.16
C LEU A 101 3.11 4.43 10.24
N PRO A 102 3.32 3.74 11.39
CA PRO A 102 3.05 2.31 11.48
C PRO A 102 1.57 1.96 11.22
N PHE A 103 0.65 2.77 11.74
CA PHE A 103 -0.80 2.57 11.52
C PHE A 103 -1.19 2.85 10.07
N ALA A 104 -0.56 3.85 9.46
CA ALA A 104 -0.78 4.22 8.07
C ALA A 104 -0.34 3.08 7.11
N ILE A 105 0.85 2.51 7.35
CA ILE A 105 1.37 1.34 6.63
C ILE A 105 0.41 0.16 6.80
N ALA A 106 0.07 -0.20 8.04
CA ALA A 106 -0.82 -1.34 8.30
C ALA A 106 -2.21 -1.17 7.66
N SER A 107 -2.76 0.05 7.70
CA SER A 107 -4.05 0.36 7.07
C SER A 107 -3.99 0.22 5.56
N LEU A 108 -2.95 0.74 4.92
CA LEU A 108 -2.74 0.64 3.49
C LEU A 108 -2.61 -0.82 3.05
N VAL A 109 -1.77 -1.61 3.75
CA VAL A 109 -1.56 -3.03 3.47
C VAL A 109 -2.87 -3.81 3.57
N ASN A 110 -3.63 -3.60 4.65
CA ASN A 110 -4.92 -4.27 4.86
C ASN A 110 -5.94 -3.90 3.77
N VAL A 111 -5.98 -2.64 3.32
CA VAL A 111 -6.84 -2.20 2.21
C VAL A 111 -6.41 -2.89 0.92
N SER A 112 -5.12 -2.92 0.63
CA SER A 112 -4.57 -3.53 -0.57
C SER A 112 -4.90 -5.01 -0.65
N GLN A 113 -4.69 -5.77 0.43
CA GLN A 113 -5.05 -7.18 0.51
C GLN A 113 -6.55 -7.41 0.30
N LYS A 114 -7.41 -6.64 0.98
CA LYS A 114 -8.87 -6.78 0.83
C LYS A 114 -9.34 -6.53 -0.60
N ILE A 115 -8.75 -5.56 -1.29
CA ILE A 115 -9.08 -5.28 -2.69
C ILE A 115 -8.66 -6.47 -3.56
N ALA A 116 -7.46 -7.02 -3.35
CA ALA A 116 -6.98 -8.19 -4.07
C ALA A 116 -7.86 -9.43 -3.83
N GLU A 117 -8.26 -9.69 -2.59
CA GLU A 117 -9.18 -10.78 -2.24
C GLU A 117 -10.55 -10.62 -2.90
N HIS A 118 -11.12 -9.41 -2.85
CA HIS A 118 -12.43 -9.14 -3.46
C HIS A 118 -12.40 -9.33 -4.98
N ALA A 119 -11.33 -8.90 -5.64
CA ALA A 119 -11.18 -9.05 -7.07
C ALA A 119 -11.02 -10.52 -7.51
N LEU A 120 -10.27 -11.32 -6.74
CA LEU A 120 -10.09 -12.73 -7.05
C LEU A 120 -11.40 -13.52 -6.86
N ARG A 121 -12.18 -13.23 -5.81
CA ARG A 121 -13.49 -13.87 -5.58
C ARG A 121 -14.48 -13.58 -6.70
N ALA A 122 -14.52 -12.33 -7.17
CA ALA A 122 -15.40 -11.95 -8.28
C ALA A 122 -15.08 -12.70 -9.59
N TYR A 123 -13.85 -13.24 -9.73
CA TYR A 123 -13.46 -14.08 -10.87
C TYR A 123 -13.87 -15.54 -10.70
N THR A 124 -13.76 -16.11 -9.50
CA THR A 124 -14.09 -17.53 -9.26
C THR A 124 -15.59 -17.85 -9.28
N ASP A 125 -16.45 -16.84 -9.15
CA ASP A 125 -17.91 -16.99 -9.20
C ASP A 125 -18.50 -16.86 -10.63
N GLN A 126 -17.65 -16.77 -11.67
CA GLN A 126 -18.02 -16.77 -13.10
C GLN A 126 -17.81 -18.14 -13.75
#